data_AF-A0A7V6CZY5-F1
#
_entry.id   AF-A0A7V6CZY5-F1
#
_cell.length_a   1.000
_cell.length_b   1.000
_cell.length_c   1.000
_cell.angle_alpha   90.00
_cell.angle_beta   90.00
_cell.angle_gamma   90.00
#
_symmetry.space_group_name_H-M   'P 1'
#
loop_
_entity.id
_entity.type
_entity.pdbx_description
1 polymer ?
#
loop_
_entity_poly.entity_id
_entity_poly.type
_entity_poly.pdbx_seq_one_letter_code
_entity_poly.pdbx_strand_id
1 'polypeptide(L)'
;MLFLAPFIYLFINFKVFDDPLYFLSVQKIYWYKDLNWPWLGFWHALNSFSYRPPLEYLMVGIFEIFFAFLLLLAIFLAWRKLPISYLTYLILNLLLITSSSFWLSIPRFEVVVFPVFVVLALLAKKQTVFFGLLSLSLIMQFFFLSFFLRGYWAF
;
A
#
# COMPACT_ATOMS: atom_id res chain seq x y z
N MET A 1 14.62 21.52 12.85
CA MET A 1 14.58 20.27 13.65
C MET A 1 14.23 19.03 12.81
N LEU A 2 13.26 19.06 11.90
CA LEU A 2 12.87 17.88 11.07
C LEU A 2 14.03 17.21 10.30
N PHE A 3 14.99 17.97 9.77
CA PHE A 3 16.12 17.42 9.00
C PHE A 3 17.11 16.60 9.83
N LEU A 4 17.16 16.80 11.16
CA LEU A 4 18.08 16.06 12.04
C LEU A 4 17.48 14.73 12.52
N ALA A 5 16.16 14.57 12.46
CA ALA A 5 15.49 13.40 13.01
C ALA A 5 15.99 12.06 12.46
N PRO A 6 16.24 11.88 11.14
CA PRO A 6 16.80 10.63 10.62
C PRO A 6 18.19 10.36 11.19
N PHE A 7 19.05 11.37 11.29
CA PHE A 7 20.40 11.23 11.82
C PHE A 7 20.40 10.90 13.32
N ILE A 8 19.51 11.52 14.09
CA ILE A 8 19.32 11.20 15.51
C ILE A 8 18.86 9.75 15.66
N TYR A 9 17.91 9.30 14.84
CA TYR A 9 17.44 7.92 14.87
C TYR A 9 18.55 6.91 14.54
N LEU A 10 19.32 7.16 13.47
CA LEU A 10 20.48 6.32 13.11
C LEU A 10 21.54 6.32 14.22
N PHE A 11 21.78 7.46 14.87
CA PHE A 11 22.71 7.55 15.99
C PHE A 11 22.24 6.77 17.21
N ILE A 12 20.94 6.82 17.53
CA ILE A 12 20.36 6.01 18.61
C ILE A 12 20.54 4.52 18.31
N ASN A 13 20.22 4.07 17.09
CA ASN A 13 20.44 2.68 16.70
C ASN A 13 21.91 2.27 16.85
N PHE A 14 22.83 3.12 16.40
CA PHE A 14 24.26 2.89 16.55
C PHE A 14 24.69 2.83 18.03
N LYS A 15 24.17 3.69 18.91
CA LYS A 15 24.53 3.69 20.32
C LYS A 15 23.97 2.53 21.13
N VAL A 16 22.84 1.98 20.72
CA VAL A 16 22.16 0.90 21.45
C VAL A 16 22.51 -0.49 20.89
N PHE A 17 22.71 -0.59 19.57
CA PHE A 17 22.86 -1.87 18.87
C PHE A 17 24.16 -1.99 18.06
N ASP A 18 25.05 -1.00 18.11
CA ASP A 18 26.30 -0.92 17.33
C ASP A 18 26.10 -0.98 15.80
N ASP A 19 24.87 -0.74 15.33
CA ASP A 19 24.48 -0.73 13.91
C ASP A 19 23.46 0.41 13.67
N PRO A 20 23.79 1.45 12.88
CA PRO A 20 22.84 2.53 12.59
C PRO A 20 21.59 2.06 11.83
N LEU A 21 21.70 0.96 11.08
CA LEU A 21 20.62 0.37 10.28
C LEU A 21 19.95 -0.82 10.98
N TYR A 22 20.14 -1.01 12.29
CA TYR A 22 19.56 -2.13 13.05
C TYR A 22 18.04 -2.29 12.87
N PHE A 23 17.33 -1.19 12.59
CA PHE A 23 15.91 -1.21 12.28
C PHE A 23 15.53 -2.10 11.08
N LEU A 24 16.44 -2.32 10.12
CA LEU A 24 16.23 -3.25 9.01
C LEU A 24 16.15 -4.70 9.50
N SER A 25 17.01 -5.06 10.46
CA SER A 25 16.96 -6.37 11.12
C SER A 25 15.67 -6.54 11.91
N VAL A 26 15.23 -5.49 12.62
CA VAL A 26 13.94 -5.50 13.33
C VAL A 26 12.76 -5.66 12.37
N GLN A 27 12.75 -4.94 11.24
CA GLN A 27 11.72 -5.08 10.21
C GLN A 27 11.70 -6.49 9.61
N LYS A 28 12.87 -7.07 9.32
CA LYS A 28 12.96 -8.42 8.76
C LYS A 28 12.50 -9.49 9.74
N ILE A 29 12.96 -9.44 10.99
CA ILE A 29 12.74 -10.49 12.00
C ILE A 29 11.32 -10.43 12.58
N TYR A 30 10.84 -9.24 12.94
CA TYR A 30 9.58 -9.09 13.67
C TYR A 30 8.41 -8.67 12.79
N TRP A 31 8.67 -8.01 11.66
CA TRP A 31 7.62 -7.56 10.74
C TRP A 31 7.61 -8.36 9.44
N TYR A 32 8.54 -9.30 9.27
CA TYR A 32 8.70 -10.10 8.04
C TYR A 32 8.79 -9.22 6.79
N LYS A 33 9.38 -8.02 6.94
CA LYS A 33 9.57 -7.05 5.87
C LYS A 33 11.04 -6.88 5.57
N ASP A 34 11.42 -7.25 4.36
CA ASP A 34 12.73 -6.97 3.79
C ASP A 34 12.58 -6.65 2.31
N LEU A 35 13.51 -5.82 1.81
CA LEU A 35 13.52 -5.38 0.41
C LEU A 35 13.62 -6.61 -0.51
N ASN A 36 12.55 -6.85 -1.24
CA ASN A 36 12.44 -7.96 -2.16
C ASN A 36 11.69 -7.54 -3.41
N TRP A 37 11.73 -8.38 -4.42
CA TRP A 37 11.00 -8.14 -5.63
C TRP A 37 9.47 -8.19 -5.41
N PRO A 38 8.69 -7.35 -6.11
CA PRO A 38 7.24 -7.26 -5.95
C PRO A 38 6.50 -8.59 -6.06
N TRP A 39 6.94 -9.48 -6.95
CA TRP A 39 6.30 -10.77 -7.15
C TRP A 39 6.38 -11.69 -5.93
N LEU A 40 7.41 -11.57 -5.09
CA LEU A 40 7.51 -12.40 -3.88
C LEU A 40 6.37 -12.08 -2.91
N GLY A 41 6.17 -10.79 -2.62
CA GLY A 41 5.06 -10.33 -1.79
C GLY A 41 3.69 -10.66 -2.39
N PHE A 42 3.54 -10.55 -3.72
CA PHE A 42 2.33 -10.98 -4.43
C PHE A 42 2.04 -12.48 -4.21
N TRP A 43 3.03 -13.35 -4.40
CA TRP A 43 2.86 -14.79 -4.19
C TRP A 43 2.54 -15.13 -2.75
N HIS A 44 3.14 -14.44 -1.78
CA HIS A 44 2.79 -14.63 -0.37
C HIS A 44 1.37 -14.18 -0.06
N ALA A 45 0.93 -13.03 -0.57
CA ALA A 45 -0.45 -12.56 -0.43
C ALA A 45 -1.43 -13.53 -1.07
N LEU A 46 -1.13 -14.01 -2.29
CA LEU A 46 -1.97 -14.95 -3.01
C LEU A 46 -2.06 -16.28 -2.28
N ASN A 47 -0.94 -16.90 -1.92
CA ASN A 47 -0.92 -18.20 -1.26
C ASN A 47 -1.42 -18.17 0.19
N SER A 48 -1.67 -16.98 0.75
CA SER A 48 -2.13 -16.85 2.13
C SER A 48 -3.49 -17.46 2.41
N PHE A 49 -4.32 -17.72 1.38
CA PHE A 49 -5.57 -18.47 1.54
C PHE A 49 -5.37 -19.88 2.11
N SER A 50 -4.20 -20.48 1.88
CA SER A 50 -3.92 -21.86 2.26
C SER A 50 -3.68 -22.04 3.77
N TYR A 51 -3.36 -20.97 4.48
CA TYR A 51 -3.00 -21.01 5.90
C TYR A 51 -3.66 -19.94 6.77
N ARG A 52 -4.23 -18.86 6.19
CA ARG A 52 -4.93 -17.82 6.97
C ARG A 52 -6.43 -18.12 7.12
N PRO A 53 -7.05 -17.75 8.25
CA PRO A 53 -8.50 -17.72 8.37
C PRO A 53 -9.14 -16.82 7.29
N PRO A 54 -10.40 -17.08 6.88
CA PRO A 54 -11.03 -16.36 5.77
C PRO A 54 -11.02 -14.83 5.89
N LEU A 55 -11.27 -14.29 7.08
CA LEU A 55 -11.28 -12.84 7.31
C LEU A 55 -9.88 -12.23 7.17
N GLU A 56 -8.86 -12.89 7.72
CA GLU A 56 -7.48 -12.42 7.57
C GLU A 56 -7.01 -12.50 6.12
N TYR A 57 -7.38 -13.57 5.40
CA TYR A 57 -7.07 -13.69 3.98
C TYR A 57 -7.73 -12.59 3.16
N LEU A 58 -8.97 -12.22 3.49
CA LEU A 58 -9.65 -11.12 2.83
C LEU A 58 -8.90 -9.80 3.03
N MET A 59 -8.45 -9.51 4.26
CA MET A 59 -7.77 -8.26 4.59
C MET A 59 -6.32 -8.21 4.09
N VAL A 60 -5.50 -9.22 4.41
CA VAL A 60 -4.04 -9.22 4.17
C VAL A 60 -3.65 -9.93 2.87
N GLY A 61 -4.62 -10.51 2.15
CA GLY A 61 -4.42 -11.15 0.85
C GLY A 61 -5.18 -10.42 -0.25
N ILE A 62 -6.51 -10.59 -0.26
CA ILE A 62 -7.37 -10.11 -1.35
C ILE A 62 -7.30 -8.59 -1.49
N PHE A 63 -7.48 -7.82 -0.42
CA PHE A 63 -7.46 -6.36 -0.52
C PHE A 63 -6.06 -5.82 -0.84
N GLU A 64 -5.00 -6.38 -0.28
CA GLU A 64 -3.62 -5.99 -0.66
C GLU A 64 -3.38 -6.16 -2.16
N ILE A 65 -3.80 -7.30 -2.73
CA ILE A 65 -3.72 -7.59 -4.16
C ILE A 65 -4.61 -6.63 -4.96
N PHE A 66 -5.85 -6.45 -4.56
CA PHE A 66 -6.81 -5.59 -5.25
C PHE A 66 -6.30 -4.15 -5.38
N PHE A 67 -5.80 -3.57 -4.29
CA PHE A 67 -5.26 -2.21 -4.31
C PHE A 67 -3.96 -2.13 -5.13
N ALA A 68 -3.04 -3.10 -5.01
CA ALA A 68 -1.86 -3.14 -5.89
C ALA A 68 -2.23 -3.12 -7.39
N PHE A 69 -3.29 -3.85 -7.78
CA PHE A 69 -3.82 -3.81 -9.15
C PHE A 69 -4.52 -2.49 -9.49
N LEU A 70 -5.18 -1.84 -8.52
CA LEU A 70 -5.76 -0.51 -8.69
C LEU A 70 -4.66 0.53 -8.99
N LEU A 71 -3.52 0.48 -8.29
CA LEU A 71 -2.37 1.34 -8.56
C LEU A 71 -1.74 1.05 -9.93
N LEU A 72 -1.60 -0.22 -10.32
CA LEU A 72 -1.18 -0.63 -11.67
C LEU A 72 -2.13 -0.08 -12.76
N LEU A 73 -3.44 -0.15 -12.53
CA LEU A 73 -4.44 0.39 -13.43
C LEU A 73 -4.33 1.92 -13.51
N ALA A 74 -4.07 2.61 -12.40
CA ALA A 74 -3.83 4.05 -12.38
C ALA A 74 -2.61 4.43 -13.23
N ILE A 75 -1.51 3.67 -13.17
CA ILE A 75 -0.34 3.84 -14.04
C ILE A 75 -0.72 3.71 -15.51
N PHE A 76 -1.45 2.65 -15.86
CA PHE A 76 -1.89 2.40 -17.24
C PHE A 76 -2.77 3.54 -17.78
N LEU A 77 -3.68 4.06 -16.95
CA LEU A 77 -4.56 5.17 -17.34
C LEU A 77 -3.82 6.51 -17.38
N ALA A 78 -2.79 6.69 -16.55
CA ALA A 78 -1.97 7.89 -16.47
C ALA A 78 -1.05 8.05 -17.69
N TRP A 79 -0.55 6.95 -18.28
CA TRP A 79 0.55 6.99 -19.27
C TRP A 79 0.32 7.89 -20.49
N ARG A 80 -0.95 8.13 -20.85
CA ARG A 80 -1.37 8.98 -21.98
C ARG A 80 -2.09 10.26 -21.56
N LYS A 81 -2.43 10.39 -20.27
CA LYS A 81 -3.29 11.47 -19.77
C LYS A 81 -2.59 12.44 -18.83
N LEU A 82 -1.47 12.04 -18.25
CA LEU A 82 -0.74 12.82 -17.26
C LEU A 82 0.71 13.06 -17.69
N PRO A 83 1.37 14.11 -17.16
CA PRO A 83 2.78 14.36 -17.41
C PRO A 83 3.67 13.19 -16.98
N ILE A 84 4.83 13.05 -17.63
CA ILE A 84 5.81 11.99 -17.31
C ILE A 84 6.19 11.98 -15.84
N SER A 85 6.28 13.14 -15.18
CA SER A 85 6.60 13.25 -13.76
C SER A 85 5.58 12.55 -12.85
N TYR A 86 4.29 12.57 -13.21
CA TYR A 86 3.24 11.89 -12.46
C TYR A 86 3.29 10.38 -12.68
N LEU A 87 3.60 9.97 -13.92
CA LEU A 87 3.82 8.56 -14.25
C LEU A 87 5.02 7.99 -13.50
N THR A 88 6.14 8.71 -13.47
CA THR A 88 7.33 8.34 -12.71
C THR A 88 7.02 8.25 -11.22
N TYR A 89 6.27 9.21 -10.67
CA TYR A 89 5.85 9.17 -9.26
C TYR A 89 5.00 7.92 -8.95
N LEU A 90 4.02 7.58 -9.81
CA LEU A 90 3.19 6.38 -9.65
C LEU A 90 4.02 5.10 -9.70
N ILE A 91 4.92 4.97 -10.69
CA ILE A 91 5.77 3.78 -10.85
C ILE A 91 6.71 3.62 -9.65
N LEU A 92 7.37 4.70 -9.22
CA LEU A 92 8.26 4.64 -8.06
C LEU A 92 7.52 4.28 -6.78
N ASN A 93 6.30 4.81 -6.57
CA ASN A 93 5.48 4.44 -5.42
C ASN A 93 4.99 2.99 -5.51
N LEU A 94 4.57 2.51 -6.68
CA LEU A 94 4.22 1.09 -6.86
C LEU A 94 5.41 0.20 -6.46
N LEU A 95 6.60 0.49 -6.99
CA LEU A 95 7.80 -0.27 -6.66
C LEU A 95 8.12 -0.18 -5.17
N LEU A 96 8.11 1.01 -4.58
CA LEU A 96 8.39 1.18 -3.15
C LEU A 96 7.41 0.41 -2.25
N ILE A 97 6.12 0.48 -2.56
CA ILE A 97 5.05 -0.13 -1.77
C ILE A 97 5.06 -1.65 -1.90
N THR A 98 5.32 -2.18 -3.11
CA THR A 98 5.24 -3.61 -3.39
C THR A 98 6.56 -4.35 -3.22
N SER A 99 7.71 -3.66 -3.15
CA SER A 99 9.04 -4.30 -3.00
C SER A 99 9.32 -4.73 -1.55
N SER A 100 8.46 -5.59 -1.02
CA SER A 100 8.55 -6.16 0.32
C SER A 100 8.16 -7.65 0.25
N SER A 101 8.86 -8.50 1.00
CA SER A 101 8.54 -9.92 1.16
C SER A 101 7.15 -10.16 1.72
N PHE A 102 6.65 -9.25 2.57
CA PHE A 102 5.30 -9.28 3.09
C PHE A 102 4.55 -8.00 2.72
N TRP A 103 3.53 -8.16 1.86
CA TRP A 103 2.57 -7.10 1.53
C TRP A 103 1.65 -6.88 2.73
N LEU A 104 1.69 -5.65 3.24
CA LEU A 104 0.84 -5.22 4.33
C LEU A 104 0.69 -3.70 4.25
N SER A 105 -0.56 -3.25 4.25
CA SER A 105 -0.99 -1.85 4.21
C SER A 105 -0.87 -1.15 2.85
N ILE A 106 -0.89 -1.87 1.72
CA ILE A 106 -0.98 -1.27 0.38
C ILE A 106 -2.16 -0.29 0.27
N PRO A 107 -3.39 -0.63 0.72
CA PRO A 107 -4.52 0.31 0.64
C PRO A 107 -4.24 1.64 1.35
N ARG A 108 -3.55 1.58 2.49
CA ARG A 108 -3.18 2.76 3.28
C ARG A 108 -2.12 3.61 2.59
N PHE A 109 -1.12 2.98 1.95
CA PHE A 109 -0.07 3.72 1.27
C PHE A 109 -0.58 4.43 0.02
N GLU A 110 -1.58 3.87 -0.67
CA GLU A 110 -2.16 4.51 -1.86
C GLU A 110 -2.87 5.83 -1.56
N VAL A 111 -3.35 6.04 -0.34
CA VAL A 111 -4.00 7.31 0.07
C VAL A 111 -3.04 8.51 -0.06
N VAL A 112 -1.73 8.30 0.01
CA VAL A 112 -0.73 9.37 -0.17
C VAL A 112 -0.16 9.43 -1.59
N VAL A 113 -0.59 8.55 -2.50
CA VAL A 113 -0.14 8.54 -3.90
C VAL A 113 -1.03 9.47 -4.73
N PHE A 114 -0.79 10.77 -4.59
CA PHE A 114 -1.69 11.81 -5.11
C PHE A 114 -2.13 11.68 -6.59
N PRO A 115 -1.31 11.18 -7.56
CA PRO A 115 -1.75 11.09 -8.94
C PRO A 115 -2.90 10.10 -9.15
N VAL A 116 -3.10 9.14 -8.24
CA VAL A 116 -4.25 8.23 -8.26
C VAL A 116 -5.56 9.04 -8.25
N PHE A 117 -5.67 10.05 -7.37
CA PHE A 117 -6.86 10.91 -7.32
C PHE A 117 -7.02 11.77 -8.57
N VAL A 118 -5.92 12.17 -9.22
CA VAL A 118 -5.98 12.90 -10.49
C VAL A 118 -6.54 11.99 -11.60
N VAL A 119 -6.10 10.74 -11.67
CA VAL A 119 -6.67 9.75 -12.61
C VAL A 119 -8.16 9.53 -12.34
N LEU A 120 -8.54 9.33 -11.08
CA LEU A 120 -9.95 9.16 -10.69
C LEU A 120 -10.80 10.38 -11.06
N ALA A 121 -10.30 11.60 -10.84
CA ALA A 121 -10.99 12.83 -11.24
C ALA A 121 -11.19 12.93 -12.76
N LEU A 122 -10.21 12.51 -13.56
CA LEU A 122 -10.34 12.45 -15.02
C LEU A 122 -11.37 11.43 -15.48
N LEU A 123 -11.47 10.28 -14.83
CA LEU A 123 -12.48 9.25 -15.10
C LEU A 123 -13.89 9.72 -14.69
N ALA A 124 -13.98 10.39 -13.54
CA ALA A 124 -15.21 10.91 -12.95
C ALA A 124 -15.86 12.05 -13.76
N LYS A 125 -15.22 12.56 -14.81
CA LYS A 125 -15.87 13.45 -15.79
C LYS A 125 -17.13 12.84 -16.40
N LYS A 126 -17.19 11.50 -16.51
CA LYS A 126 -18.41 10.78 -16.92
C LYS A 126 -19.26 10.50 -15.68
N GLN A 127 -20.49 11.02 -15.65
CA GLN A 127 -21.39 10.89 -14.49
C GLN A 127 -21.61 9.44 -14.04
N THR A 128 -21.78 8.51 -14.98
CA THR A 128 -21.95 7.08 -14.63
C THR A 128 -20.73 6.52 -13.89
N VAL A 129 -19.52 6.95 -14.26
CA VAL A 129 -18.28 6.52 -13.60
C VAL A 129 -18.15 7.18 -12.23
N PHE A 130 -18.51 8.47 -12.13
CA PHE A 130 -18.56 9.18 -10.85
C PHE A 130 -19.50 8.49 -9.84
N PHE A 131 -20.75 8.23 -10.22
CA PHE A 131 -21.70 7.56 -9.34
C PHE A 131 -21.28 6.12 -9.02
N GLY A 132 -20.64 5.42 -9.97
CA GLY A 132 -20.08 4.10 -9.74
C GLY A 132 -18.96 4.11 -8.69
N LEU A 133 -17.99 5.03 -8.83
CA LEU A 133 -16.91 5.21 -7.87
C LEU A 133 -17.44 5.62 -6.49
N LEU A 134 -18.36 6.59 -6.43
CA LEU A 134 -18.96 7.04 -5.18
C LEU A 134 -19.68 5.90 -4.44
N SER A 135 -20.49 5.12 -5.17
CA SER A 135 -21.21 3.97 -4.61
C SER A 135 -20.24 2.92 -4.08
N LEU A 136 -19.21 2.59 -4.86
CA LEU A 136 -18.18 1.63 -4.45
C LEU A 136 -17.41 2.11 -3.20
N SER A 137 -17.01 3.38 -3.16
CA SER A 137 -16.33 3.97 -2.00
C SER A 137 -17.20 3.93 -0.75
N LEU A 138 -18.49 4.26 -0.86
CA LEU A 138 -19.41 4.18 0.27
C LEU A 138 -19.60 2.75 0.76
N ILE A 139 -19.78 1.78 -0.15
CA ILE A 139 -19.91 0.37 0.21
C ILE A 139 -18.65 -0.12 0.94
N MET A 140 -17.46 0.19 0.40
CA MET A 140 -16.19 -0.19 1.03
C MET A 140 -16.02 0.49 2.39
N GLN A 141 -16.38 1.76 2.51
CA GLN A 141 -16.36 2.49 3.78
C GLN A 141 -17.26 1.82 4.83
N PHE A 142 -18.52 1.52 4.50
CA PHE A 142 -19.43 0.83 5.43
C PHE A 142 -18.93 -0.57 5.78
N PHE A 143 -18.38 -1.29 4.80
CA PHE A 143 -17.81 -2.60 5.00
C PHE A 143 -16.66 -2.56 6.01
N PHE A 144 -15.60 -1.76 5.77
CA PHE A 144 -14.45 -1.66 6.67
C PHE A 144 -14.83 -1.09 8.04
N LEU A 145 -15.70 -0.06 8.09
CA LEU A 145 -16.20 0.50 9.33
C LEU A 145 -16.92 -0.55 10.18
N SER A 146 -17.72 -1.43 9.57
CA SER A 146 -18.41 -2.49 10.30
C SER A 146 -17.44 -3.47 10.98
N PHE A 147 -16.31 -3.78 10.35
CA PHE A 147 -15.27 -4.65 10.93
C PHE A 147 -14.52 -3.93 12.04
N PHE A 148 -14.17 -2.67 11.81
CA PHE A 148 -13.51 -1.83 12.80
C PHE A 148 -14.34 -1.69 14.09
N LEU A 149 -15.65 -1.43 13.97
CA LEU A 149 -16.56 -1.33 15.12
C LEU A 149 -16.69 -2.63 15.93
N ARG A 150 -16.39 -3.78 15.32
CA ARG A 150 -16.36 -5.10 15.97
C ARG A 150 -14.98 -5.46 16.57
N GLY A 151 -14.02 -4.55 16.49
CA GLY A 151 -12.66 -4.75 16.98
C GLY A 151 -11.77 -5.58 16.04
N TYR A 152 -12.21 -5.84 14.80
CA TYR A 152 -11.36 -6.46 13.80
C TYR A 152 -10.42 -5.44 13.16
N TRP A 153 -9.28 -5.93 12.71
CA TRP A 153 -8.38 -5.15 11.87
C TRP A 153 -9.01 -4.94 10.48
N ALA A 154 -9.09 -3.70 10.05
CA ALA A 154 -9.60 -3.25 8.76
C ALA A 154 -8.81 -2.01 8.31
N PHE A 155 -8.84 -1.73 7.01
CA PHE A 155 -8.18 -0.55 6.41
C PHE A 155 -8.97 0.74 6.63
#